data_AF-A0A936S924-F1
#
_entry.id   AF-A0A936S924-F1
#
_cell.length_a   1.000
_cell.length_b   1.000
_cell.length_c   1.000
_cell.angle_alpha   90.00
_cell.angle_beta   90.00
_cell.angle_gamma   90.00
#
_symmetry.space_group_name_H-M   'P 1'
#
loop_
_entity.id
_entity.type
_entity.pdbx_description
1 polymer ?
#
loop_
_entity_poly.entity_id
_entity_poly.type
_entity_poly.pdbx_seq_one_letter_code
_entity_poly.pdbx_strand_id
1 'polypeptide(L)' 'MENYDHVFYLDCPHFTVGRVDQWGEQGYLLYKNMVYSYEEDRKNQCGSTHSPMAIDDFLKFAKQQNVAIPDHFWK' A
#
# COMPACT_ATOMS: atom_id res chain seq x y z
N MET A 1 -12.66 -15.31 -5.21
CA MET A 1 -11.73 -14.20 -4.92
C MET A 1 -12.25 -13.55 -3.65
N GLU A 2 -11.45 -13.53 -2.58
CA GLU A 2 -11.85 -12.80 -1.37
C GLU A 2 -11.88 -11.31 -1.70
N ASN A 3 -13.02 -10.65 -1.50
CA ASN A 3 -13.15 -9.20 -1.65
C ASN A 3 -12.48 -8.54 -0.45
N TYR A 4 -11.39 -7.81 -0.72
CA TYR A 4 -10.67 -7.01 0.27
C TYR A 4 -11.24 -5.58 0.39
N ASP A 5 -12.48 -5.36 -0.06
CA ASP A 5 -13.23 -4.09 -0.08
C ASP A 5 -13.41 -3.43 1.31
N HIS A 6 -12.90 -4.05 2.37
CA HIS A 6 -12.99 -3.57 3.76
C HIS A 6 -11.64 -3.19 4.38
N VAL A 7 -10.51 -3.33 3.66
CA VAL A 7 -9.20 -2.90 4.16
C VAL A 7 -9.02 -1.41 3.87
N PHE A 8 -9.45 -0.57 4.81
CA PHE A 8 -9.16 0.86 4.76
C PHE A 8 -7.69 1.07 5.11
N TYR A 9 -6.90 1.57 4.14
CA TYR A 9 -5.46 1.75 4.34
C TYR A 9 -5.16 2.71 5.51
N LEU A 10 -6.04 3.68 5.80
CA LEU A 10 -5.92 4.62 6.91
C LEU A 10 -5.87 3.96 8.29
N ASP A 11 -6.48 2.78 8.44
CA ASP A 11 -6.48 2.03 9.70
C ASP A 11 -5.28 1.08 9.82
N CYS A 12 -4.41 1.05 8.80
CA CYS A 12 -3.26 0.17 8.72
C CYS A 12 -1.95 0.98 8.69
N PRO A 13 -0.82 0.43 9.16
CA PRO A 13 0.48 0.98 8.83
C PRO A 13 0.64 1.05 7.30
N HIS A 14 0.84 2.25 6.77
CA HIS A 14 0.95 2.48 5.33
C HIS A 14 1.94 3.59 5.02
N PHE A 15 2.42 3.63 3.78
CA PHE A 15 3.18 4.74 3.26
C PHE A 15 2.93 4.93 1.77
N THR A 16 3.02 6.18 1.34
CA THR A 16 2.85 6.57 -0.05
C THR A 16 4.17 6.45 -0.82
N VAL A 17 4.11 6.03 -2.07
CA VAL A 17 5.21 6.07 -3.03
C VAL A 17 4.90 7.03 -4.17
N GLY A 18 5.94 7.68 -4.68
CA GLY A 18 5.79 8.65 -5.77
C GLY A 18 5.22 9.98 -5.29
N ARG A 19 4.40 10.62 -6.13
CA ARG A 19 3.88 11.97 -5.89
C ARG A 19 2.40 11.90 -5.57
N VAL A 20 2.02 12.40 -4.39
CA VAL A 20 0.63 12.74 -4.07
C VAL A 20 0.22 13.92 -4.93
N ASP A 21 -0.89 13.81 -5.65
CA ASP A 21 -1.42 14.89 -6.46
C ASP A 21 -2.96 15.03 -6.36
N GLN A 22 -3.53 15.82 -7.26
CA GLN A 22 -4.97 16.10 -7.29
C GLN A 22 -5.81 14.90 -7.74
N TRP A 23 -5.19 13.90 -8.37
CA TRP A 23 -5.83 12.68 -8.82
C TRP A 23 -5.82 11.61 -7.73
N GLY A 24 -4.78 11.60 -6.91
CA GLY A 24 -4.68 10.57 -5.90
C GLY A 24 -3.33 10.39 -5.24
N GLU A 25 -3.19 9.23 -4.64
CA GLU A 25 -1.94 8.73 -4.11
C GLU A 25 -1.88 7.20 -4.24
N GLN A 26 -0.66 6.69 -4.30
CA GLN A 26 -0.40 5.26 -4.40
C GLN A 26 0.62 4.87 -3.34
N GLY A 27 0.50 3.67 -2.79
CA GLY A 27 1.36 3.27 -1.71
C GLY A 27 1.27 1.81 -1.36
N TYR A 28 1.81 1.49 -0.19
CA TYR A 28 1.78 0.16 0.39
C TYR A 28 1.20 0.23 1.80
N LEU A 29 0.41 -0.76 2.16
CA LEU A 29 -0.12 -0.95 3.52
C LEU A 29 0.23 -2.35 4.03
N LEU A 30 0.43 -2.47 5.33
CA LEU A 30 0.66 -3.72 6.02
C LEU A 30 -0.61 -4.16 6.73
N TYR A 31 -1.15 -5.32 6.34
CA TYR A 31 -2.35 -5.89 6.97
C TYR A 31 -2.21 -7.40 7.08
N LYS A 32 -2.48 -7.96 8.27
CA LYS A 32 -2.39 -9.41 8.54
C LYS A 32 -1.08 -10.05 8.04
N ASN A 33 0.06 -9.38 8.28
CA ASN A 33 1.40 -9.85 7.88
C ASN A 33 1.61 -9.97 6.37
N MET A 34 0.78 -9.27 5.59
CA MET A 34 0.87 -9.17 4.13
C MET A 34 0.94 -7.70 3.75
N VAL A 35 1.71 -7.40 2.71
CA VAL A 35 1.81 -6.05 2.15
C VAL A 35 0.88 -5.96 0.94
N TYR A 36 0.01 -4.96 0.92
CA TYR A 36 -0.89 -4.68 -0.19
C TYR A 36 -0.47 -3.37 -0.84
N SER A 37 -0.57 -3.29 -2.17
CA SER A 37 -0.54 -1.99 -2.85
C SER A 37 -1.90 -1.32 -2.70
N TYR A 38 -1.93 -0.02 -2.44
CA TYR A 38 -3.15 0.77 -2.50
C TYR A 38 -3.05 1.89 -3.52
N GLU A 39 -4.20 2.26 -4.06
CA GLU A 39 -4.41 3.44 -4.88
C GLU A 39 -5.66 4.15 -4.37
N GLU A 40 -5.51 5.44 -4.06
CA GLU A 40 -6.62 6.30 -3.69
C GLU A 40 -6.91 7.26 -4.83
N ASP A 41 -8.11 7.19 -5.41
CA ASP A 41 -8.61 8.15 -6.37
C ASP A 41 -9.46 9.20 -5.65
N ARG A 42 -8.94 10.43 -5.55
CA ARG A 42 -9.60 11.55 -4.86
C ARG A 42 -10.82 12.09 -5.61
N LYS A 43 -10.91 11.85 -6.92
CA LYS A 43 -12.07 12.25 -7.73
C LYS A 43 -13.25 11.32 -7.48
N ASN A 44 -12.97 10.04 -7.24
CA ASN A 44 -13.99 9.01 -7.02
C ASN A 44 -14.15 8.61 -5.54
N GLN A 45 -13.37 9.20 -4.63
CA GLN A 45 -13.33 8.88 -3.19
C GLN A 45 -13.22 7.37 -2.93
N CYS A 46 -12.48 6.66 -3.78
CA CYS A 46 -12.36 5.21 -3.72
C CYS A 46 -10.90 4.84 -3.48
N GLY A 47 -10.63 4.27 -2.30
CA GLY A 47 -9.37 3.61 -2.01
C GLY A 47 -9.48 2.14 -2.37
N SER A 48 -8.67 1.67 -3.31
CA SER A 48 -8.63 0.26 -3.71
C SER A 48 -7.32 -0.36 -3.29
N THR A 49 -7.38 -1.58 -2.75
CA THR A 49 -6.19 -2.36 -2.36
C THR A 49 -6.05 -3.59 -3.24
N HIS A 50 -4.85 -3.86 -3.71
CA HIS A 50 -4.56 -4.93 -4.66
C HIS A 50 -3.25 -5.66 -4.30
N SER A 51 -3.05 -6.81 -4.95
CA SER A 51 -1.77 -7.51 -5.02
C SER A 51 -1.10 -7.80 -3.65
N PRO A 52 -1.76 -8.56 -2.76
CA PRO A 52 -1.14 -8.96 -1.50
C PRO A 52 0.13 -9.77 -1.75
N MET A 53 1.20 -9.43 -1.04
CA MET A 53 2.45 -10.16 -1.07
C MET A 53 3.01 -10.36 0.33
N ALA A 54 3.76 -11.45 0.52
CA ALA A 54 4.49 -11.70 1.76
C ALA A 54 5.55 -10.62 2.00
N ILE A 55 5.85 -10.34 3.26
CA ILE A 55 6.85 -9.33 3.64
C ILE A 55 8.21 -9.59 2.97
N ASP A 56 8.67 -10.84 2.94
CA ASP A 56 9.95 -11.20 2.33
C ASP A 56 10.00 -10.90 0.83
N ASP A 57 8.87 -11.08 0.14
CA ASP A 57 8.77 -10.80 -1.29
C ASP A 57 8.65 -9.29 -1.55
N PHE A 58 7.95 -8.57 -0.67
CA PHE A 58 7.92 -7.12 -0.69
C PHE A 58 9.31 -6.52 -0.48
N LEU A 59 10.12 -7.04 0.44
CA LEU A 59 11.47 -6.56 0.68
C LEU A 59 12.37 -6.76 -0.56
N LYS A 60 12.26 -7.90 -1.24
CA LYS A 60 12.98 -8.15 -2.50
C LYS A 60 12.51 -7.18 -3.60
N PHE A 61 11.20 -7.02 -3.74
CA PHE A 61 10.60 -6.10 -4.71
C PHE A 61 11.05 -4.66 -4.46
N ALA A 62 10.96 -4.18 -3.22
CA ALA A 62 11.33 -2.82 -2.84
C ALA A 62 12.81 -2.55 -3.15
N LYS A 63 13.69 -3.52 -2.88
CA LYS A 63 15.11 -3.42 -3.25
C LYS A 63 15.31 -3.35 -4.77
N GLN A 64 14.57 -4.13 -5.55
CA GLN A 64 14.67 -4.12 -7.01
C GLN A 64 14.15 -2.81 -7.62
N GLN A 65 13.08 -2.26 -7.06
CA GLN A 65 12.44 -1.03 -7.53
C GLN A 65 12.98 0.25 -6.87
N ASN A 66 13.98 0.15 -5.99
CA ASN A 66 14.50 1.25 -5.17
C ASN A 66 13.41 1.99 -4.38
N VAL A 67 12.43 1.25 -3.85
CA VAL A 67 11.41 1.79 -2.95
C VAL A 67 12.01 1.97 -1.57
N ALA A 68 12.02 3.21 -1.08
CA ALA A 68 12.42 3.52 0.28
C ALA A 68 11.27 3.20 1.25
N ILE A 69 11.46 2.19 2.09
CA ILE A 69 10.47 1.79 3.10
C ILE A 69 10.78 2.55 4.41
N PRO A 70 9.84 3.35 4.94
CA PRO A 70 10.08 4.08 6.17
C PRO A 70 9.99 3.18 7.41
N ASP A 71 10.78 3.47 8.44
CA ASP A 71 10.85 2.65 9.67
C ASP A 71 9.52 2.52 10.42
N HIS A 72 8.61 3.47 10.25
CA HIS A 72 7.28 3.42 10.88
C HIS A 72 6.32 2.44 10.21
N PHE A 73 6.64 1.94 9.01
CA PHE A 73 5.77 1.01 8.29
C PHE A 73 5.62 -0.35 9.00
N TRP A 74 6.58 -0.72 9.84
CA TRP A 74 6.61 -1.99 10.55
C TRP A 74 6.08 -1.93 11.99
N LYS A 75 5.59 -0.76 12.42
CA LYS A 75 5.15 -0.50 13.81
C LYS A 75 3.64 -0.50 13.89
#